data_AF-A0A3P8MYR1-F1
#
_entry.id   AF-A0A3P8MYR1-F1
#
_cell.length_a   1.000
_cell.length_b   1.000
_cell.length_c   1.000
_cell.angle_alpha   90.00
_cell.angle_beta   90.00
_cell.angle_gamma   90.00
#
_symmetry.space_group_name_H-M   'P 1'
#
loop_
_entity.id
_entity.type
_entity.pdbx_description
1 polymer ?
#
loop_
_entity_poly.entity_id
_entity_poly.type
_entity_poly.pdbx_seq_one_letter_code
_entity_poly.pdbx_strand_id
1 'polypeptide(L)'
;YCYFAVSACCCLPHDSIIRLIVAKAAILITVADDFYDMEGSITELEALTEAVQRWDGQNLRSHSKTIFDTLDDLVTKTAATYHLQQEQTRFLKEFRDIWRETFLSWMTEKTWSDTGYLPSMEEYLETGMVSIAAHTLVLPASRFLCQKLPVEEFKPGKY
;
A
#
# COMPACT_ATOMS: atom_id res chain seq x y z
N TYR A 1 -1.28 -11.54 13.28
CA TYR A 1 -0.60 -10.34 13.83
C TYR A 1 -1.16 -9.04 13.27
N CYS A 2 -1.40 -8.90 11.96
CA CYS A 2 -1.88 -7.66 11.33
C CYS A 2 -3.16 -7.06 11.99
N TYR A 3 -4.22 -7.86 12.16
CA TYR A 3 -5.46 -7.36 12.78
C TYR A 3 -5.28 -6.91 14.23
N PHE A 4 -4.42 -7.59 14.99
CA PHE A 4 -4.10 -7.21 16.37
C PHE A 4 -3.38 -5.85 16.42
N ALA A 5 -2.34 -5.66 15.61
CA ALA A 5 -1.58 -4.42 15.54
C ALA A 5 -2.49 -3.21 15.21
N VAL A 6 -3.36 -3.36 14.21
CA VAL A 6 -4.29 -2.29 13.81
C VAL A 6 -5.35 -2.04 14.89
N SER A 7 -5.86 -3.08 15.54
CA SER A 7 -6.86 -2.93 16.61
C SER A 7 -6.30 -2.21 17.84
N ALA A 8 -5.00 -2.35 18.11
CA ALA A 8 -4.32 -1.61 19.17
C ALA A 8 -4.21 -0.11 18.86
N CYS A 9 -4.01 0.26 17.59
CA CYS A 9 -3.87 1.66 17.15
C CYS A 9 -5.22 2.37 16.89
N CYS A 10 -6.27 1.63 16.54
CA CYS A 10 -7.61 2.17 16.23
C CYS A 10 -8.71 1.44 17.02
N CYS A 11 -8.87 1.82 18.28
CA CYS A 11 -9.72 1.12 19.26
C CYS A 11 -11.20 1.57 19.28
N LEU A 12 -11.60 2.59 18.52
CA LEU A 12 -12.97 3.08 18.53
C LEU A 12 -13.93 2.12 17.77
N PRO A 13 -15.17 1.90 18.27
CA PRO A 13 -16.12 0.95 17.66
C PRO A 13 -16.48 1.26 16.20
N HIS A 14 -16.55 2.55 15.85
CA HIS A 14 -16.95 3.03 14.52
C HIS A 14 -15.89 2.86 13.42
N ASP A 15 -14.73 2.28 13.74
CA ASP A 15 -13.59 2.13 12.82
C ASP A 15 -13.40 0.69 12.33
N SER A 16 -14.43 -0.15 12.41
CA SER A 16 -14.39 -1.55 11.96
C SER A 16 -13.98 -1.70 10.50
N ILE A 17 -14.47 -0.82 9.61
CA ILE A 17 -14.11 -0.81 8.18
C ILE A 17 -12.62 -0.47 8.00
N ILE A 18 -12.12 0.50 8.76
CA ILE A 18 -10.71 0.92 8.73
C ILE A 18 -9.82 -0.24 9.18
N ARG A 19 -10.16 -0.88 10.31
CA ARG A 19 -9.42 -2.04 10.80
C ARG A 19 -9.37 -3.17 9.78
N LEU A 20 -10.48 -3.42 9.08
CA LEU A 20 -10.54 -4.46 8.05
C LEU A 20 -9.67 -4.12 6.82
N ILE A 21 -9.76 -2.90 6.29
CA ILE A 21 -8.97 -2.46 5.13
C ILE A 21 -7.48 -2.53 5.46
N VAL A 22 -7.07 -1.95 6.58
CA VAL A 22 -5.65 -1.91 6.98
C VAL A 22 -5.12 -3.31 7.27
N ALA A 23 -5.90 -4.19 7.91
CA ALA A 23 -5.48 -5.57 8.13
C ALA A 23 -5.28 -6.34 6.81
N LYS A 24 -6.17 -6.16 5.83
CA LYS A 24 -6.01 -6.77 4.50
C LYS A 24 -4.79 -6.22 3.76
N ALA A 25 -4.60 -4.91 3.78
CA ALA A 25 -3.44 -4.26 3.18
C ALA A 25 -2.13 -4.75 3.82
N ALA A 26 -2.09 -4.86 5.15
CA ALA A 26 -0.92 -5.34 5.87
C ALA A 26 -0.58 -6.81 5.55
N ILE A 27 -1.59 -7.67 5.42
CA ILE A 27 -1.37 -9.06 4.99
C ILE A 27 -0.82 -9.10 3.57
N LEU A 28 -1.39 -8.32 2.66
CA LEU A 28 -0.94 -8.26 1.27
C LEU A 28 0.50 -7.71 1.17
N ILE A 29 0.83 -6.68 1.96
CA ILE A 29 2.19 -6.15 2.09
C ILE A 29 3.14 -7.27 2.49
N THR A 30 2.87 -8.00 3.58
CA THR A 30 3.75 -9.08 4.02
C THR A 30 3.94 -10.16 2.96
N VAL A 31 2.86 -10.58 2.29
CA VAL A 31 2.94 -11.59 1.22
C VAL A 31 3.74 -11.10 0.02
N ALA A 32 3.57 -9.83 -0.37
CA ALA A 32 4.32 -9.26 -1.49
C ALA A 32 5.80 -9.07 -1.12
N ASP A 33 6.10 -8.54 0.07
CA ASP A 33 7.45 -8.36 0.62
C ASP A 33 8.23 -9.68 0.63
N ASP A 34 7.66 -10.74 1.23
CA ASP A 34 8.25 -12.10 1.22
C ASP A 34 8.48 -12.63 -0.22
N PHE A 35 7.59 -12.27 -1.15
CA PHE A 35 7.74 -12.65 -2.56
C PHE A 35 8.92 -11.94 -3.23
N TYR A 36 9.17 -10.66 -2.91
CA TYR A 36 10.34 -9.93 -3.42
C TYR A 36 11.65 -10.40 -2.77
N ASP A 37 11.63 -10.70 -1.47
CA ASP A 37 12.83 -11.04 -0.70
C ASP A 37 13.33 -12.47 -0.93
N MET A 38 12.42 -13.45 -1.04
CA MET A 38 12.79 -14.86 -0.91
C MET A 38 12.33 -15.75 -2.07
N GLU A 39 11.11 -15.58 -2.56
CA GLU A 39 10.46 -16.60 -3.42
C GLU A 39 10.45 -16.24 -4.91
N GLY A 40 10.32 -14.96 -5.27
CA GLY A 40 10.11 -14.51 -6.63
C GLY A 40 11.36 -14.58 -7.49
N SER A 41 11.23 -15.13 -8.70
CA SER A 41 12.28 -14.98 -9.71
C SER A 41 12.33 -13.54 -10.23
N ILE A 42 13.52 -13.06 -10.62
CA ILE A 42 13.69 -11.68 -11.10
C ILE A 42 12.71 -11.32 -12.22
N THR A 43 12.46 -12.25 -13.16
CA THR A 43 11.50 -12.05 -14.26
C THR A 43 10.05 -11.93 -13.77
N GLU A 44 9.66 -12.68 -12.73
CA GLU A 44 8.33 -12.56 -12.14
C GLU A 44 8.17 -11.23 -11.38
N LEU A 45 9.21 -10.81 -10.66
CA LEU A 45 9.23 -9.56 -9.92
C LEU A 45 9.19 -8.34 -10.85
N GLU A 46 9.98 -8.35 -11.92
CA GLU A 46 9.93 -7.31 -12.97
C GLU A 46 8.53 -7.24 -13.60
N ALA A 47 7.97 -8.39 -13.99
CA ALA A 47 6.64 -8.44 -14.58
C ALA A 47 5.56 -7.92 -13.64
N LEU A 48 5.64 -8.27 -12.35
CA LEU A 48 4.71 -7.79 -11.32
C LEU A 48 4.85 -6.28 -11.09
N THR A 49 6.06 -5.77 -10.91
CA THR A 49 6.33 -4.33 -10.74
C THR A 49 5.79 -3.54 -11.94
N GLU A 50 6.04 -4.02 -13.16
CA GLU A 50 5.54 -3.43 -14.40
C GLU A 50 4.02 -3.52 -14.56
N ALA A 51 3.37 -4.50 -13.95
CA ALA A 51 1.92 -4.61 -13.92
C ALA A 51 1.27 -3.68 -12.89
N VAL A 52 1.95 -3.38 -11.77
CA VAL A 52 1.48 -2.43 -10.73
C VAL A 52 1.70 -0.97 -11.15
N GLN A 53 2.88 -0.63 -11.67
CA GLN A 53 2.98 0.45 -12.67
C GLN A 53 2.03 0.11 -13.83
N ARG A 54 1.57 0.93 -14.77
CA ARG A 54 0.44 0.57 -15.69
C ARG A 54 -0.91 0.20 -15.04
N TRP A 55 -0.96 -0.59 -13.96
CA TRP A 55 -2.15 -1.17 -13.34
C TRP A 55 -2.88 -2.16 -14.26
N ASP A 56 -2.12 -3.10 -14.83
CA ASP A 56 -2.60 -4.14 -15.76
C ASP A 56 -1.85 -5.48 -15.55
N GLY A 57 -2.57 -6.47 -15.03
CA GLY A 57 -2.04 -7.80 -14.70
C GLY A 57 -2.39 -8.91 -15.71
N GLN A 58 -2.86 -8.59 -16.93
CA GLN A 58 -3.30 -9.62 -17.89
C GLN A 58 -2.24 -10.66 -18.24
N ASN A 59 -0.96 -10.27 -18.24
CA ASN A 59 0.15 -11.14 -18.64
C ASN A 59 0.84 -11.86 -17.46
N LEU A 60 0.38 -11.64 -16.22
CA LEU A 60 0.94 -12.29 -15.04
C LEU A 60 0.48 -13.75 -14.90
N ARG A 61 1.25 -14.55 -14.15
CA ARG A 61 0.95 -15.96 -13.87
C ARG A 61 1.29 -16.29 -12.42
N SER A 62 0.79 -17.44 -11.92
CA SER A 62 1.19 -17.99 -10.62
C SER A 62 1.02 -16.98 -9.45
N HIS A 63 2.03 -16.87 -8.58
CA HIS A 63 2.06 -15.97 -7.43
C HIS A 63 1.90 -14.50 -7.83
N SER A 64 2.60 -14.02 -8.86
CA SER A 64 2.51 -12.61 -9.28
C SER A 64 1.08 -12.23 -9.69
N LYS A 65 0.37 -13.11 -10.42
CA LYS A 65 -1.04 -12.90 -10.77
C LYS A 65 -1.93 -12.83 -9.53
N THR A 66 -1.68 -13.73 -8.57
CA THR A 66 -2.47 -13.80 -7.33
C THR A 66 -2.28 -12.54 -6.48
N ILE A 67 -1.04 -12.06 -6.34
CA ILE A 67 -0.70 -10.82 -5.63
C ILE A 67 -1.38 -9.63 -6.31
N PHE A 68 -1.22 -9.49 -7.64
CA PHE A 68 -1.82 -8.39 -8.39
C PHE A 68 -3.35 -8.38 -8.32
N ASP A 69 -4.01 -9.52 -8.50
CA ASP A 69 -5.48 -9.61 -8.44
C ASP A 69 -5.99 -9.27 -7.04
N THR A 70 -5.30 -9.72 -6.00
CA THR A 70 -5.65 -9.39 -4.61
C THR A 70 -5.45 -7.89 -4.34
N LEU A 71 -4.40 -7.30 -4.89
CA LEU A 71 -4.14 -5.86 -4.81
C LEU A 71 -5.24 -5.05 -5.52
N ASP A 72 -5.56 -5.39 -6.77
CA ASP A 72 -6.58 -4.69 -7.54
C ASP A 72 -7.96 -4.80 -6.89
N ASP A 73 -8.31 -5.98 -6.37
CA ASP A 73 -9.55 -6.18 -5.63
C ASP A 73 -9.60 -5.33 -4.35
N LEU A 74 -8.51 -5.32 -3.56
CA LEU A 74 -8.40 -4.50 -2.34
C LEU A 74 -8.59 -3.02 -2.66
N VAL A 75 -7.85 -2.50 -3.63
CA VAL A 75 -7.85 -1.09 -4.02
C VAL A 75 -9.22 -0.70 -4.59
N THR A 76 -9.79 -1.50 -5.48
CA THR A 76 -11.08 -1.23 -6.12
C THR A 76 -12.22 -1.28 -5.11
N LYS A 77 -12.28 -2.29 -4.24
CA LYS A 77 -13.32 -2.38 -3.20
C LYS A 77 -13.18 -1.28 -2.15
N THR A 78 -11.96 -0.88 -1.81
CA THR A 78 -11.75 0.24 -0.89
C THR A 78 -12.20 1.56 -1.51
N ALA A 79 -11.88 1.82 -2.77
CA ALA A 79 -12.39 3.02 -3.45
C ALA A 79 -13.93 3.03 -3.54
N ALA A 80 -14.55 1.85 -3.75
CA ALA A 80 -16.01 1.72 -3.83
C ALA A 80 -16.75 1.99 -2.51
N THR A 81 -16.07 2.18 -1.37
CA THR A 81 -16.73 2.63 -0.14
C THR A 81 -17.12 4.10 -0.17
N TYR A 82 -16.56 4.89 -1.09
CA TYR A 82 -16.91 6.29 -1.29
C TYR A 82 -18.20 6.42 -2.09
N HIS A 83 -19.15 7.23 -1.62
CA HIS A 83 -20.44 7.43 -2.30
C HIS A 83 -20.36 8.44 -3.46
N LEU A 84 -19.45 9.41 -3.38
CA LEU A 84 -19.27 10.42 -4.41
C LEU A 84 -18.26 9.92 -5.46
N GLN A 85 -18.68 9.87 -6.72
CA GLN A 85 -17.85 9.38 -7.83
C GLN A 85 -16.51 10.13 -7.96
N GLN A 86 -16.50 11.43 -7.68
CA GLN A 86 -15.28 12.24 -7.71
C GLN A 86 -14.30 11.85 -6.60
N GLU A 87 -14.78 11.60 -5.38
CA GLU A 87 -13.95 11.15 -4.26
C GLU A 87 -13.43 9.73 -4.49
N GLN A 88 -14.29 8.83 -4.97
CA GLN A 88 -13.91 7.47 -5.36
C GLN A 88 -12.77 7.50 -6.39
N THR A 89 -12.93 8.28 -7.47
CA THR A 89 -11.92 8.37 -8.54
C THR A 89 -10.59 8.93 -8.03
N ARG A 90 -10.67 9.97 -7.19
CA ARG A 90 -9.49 10.57 -6.58
C ARG A 90 -8.77 9.59 -5.65
N PHE A 91 -9.49 8.95 -4.75
CA PHE A 91 -8.93 7.97 -3.82
C PHE A 91 -8.33 6.78 -4.57
N LEU A 92 -9.02 6.27 -5.60
CA LEU A 92 -8.51 5.18 -6.43
C LEU A 92 -7.14 5.54 -7.03
N LYS A 93 -7.01 6.75 -7.59
CA LYS A 93 -5.74 7.22 -8.15
C LYS A 93 -4.65 7.30 -7.07
N GLU A 94 -4.93 8.03 -5.97
CA GLU A 94 -3.97 8.21 -4.87
C GLU A 94 -3.51 6.86 -4.29
N PHE A 95 -4.43 5.91 -4.11
CA PHE A 95 -4.10 4.61 -3.53
C PHE A 95 -3.26 3.76 -4.48
N ARG A 96 -3.55 3.80 -5.78
CA ARG A 96 -2.72 3.14 -6.80
C ARG A 96 -1.31 3.71 -6.85
N ASP A 97 -1.17 5.03 -6.73
CA ASP A 97 0.13 5.71 -6.75
C ASP A 97 0.99 5.29 -5.55
N ILE A 98 0.42 5.21 -4.34
CA ILE A 98 1.11 4.72 -3.14
C ILE A 98 1.60 3.26 -3.31
N TRP A 99 0.76 2.39 -3.85
CA TRP A 99 1.16 1.00 -4.11
C TRP A 99 2.24 0.89 -5.19
N ARG A 100 2.25 1.76 -6.20
CA ARG A 100 3.33 1.82 -7.20
C ARG A 100 4.66 2.17 -6.55
N GLU A 101 4.67 3.18 -5.69
CA GLU A 101 5.87 3.59 -4.94
C GLU A 101 6.42 2.42 -4.10
N THR A 102 5.54 1.71 -3.38
CA THR A 102 5.92 0.55 -2.55
C THR A 102 6.52 -0.60 -3.38
N PHE A 103 5.87 -0.97 -4.49
CA PHE A 103 6.39 -2.06 -5.35
C PHE A 103 7.71 -1.67 -6.03
N LEU A 104 7.89 -0.40 -6.39
CA LEU A 104 9.15 0.10 -6.94
C LEU A 104 10.27 0.07 -5.89
N SER A 105 10.00 0.41 -4.64
CA SER A 105 11.02 0.33 -3.58
C SER A 105 11.48 -1.11 -3.32
N TRP A 106 10.57 -2.08 -3.31
CA TRP A 106 10.93 -3.50 -3.18
C TRP A 106 11.75 -3.99 -4.37
N MET A 107 11.42 -3.56 -5.59
CA MET A 107 12.22 -3.88 -6.77
C MET A 107 13.63 -3.28 -6.69
N THR A 108 13.77 -2.07 -6.15
CA THR A 108 15.07 -1.43 -5.91
C THR A 108 15.90 -2.22 -4.90
N GLU A 109 15.33 -2.60 -3.75
CA GLU A 109 16.02 -3.41 -2.74
C GLU A 109 16.44 -4.77 -3.29
N LYS A 110 15.55 -5.43 -4.06
CA LYS A 110 15.87 -6.68 -4.74
C LYS A 110 17.04 -6.53 -5.72
N THR A 111 17.04 -5.44 -6.48
CA THR A 111 18.13 -5.14 -7.43
C THR A 111 19.45 -4.94 -6.71
N TRP A 112 19.46 -4.24 -5.57
CA TRP A 112 20.65 -4.08 -4.75
C TRP A 112 21.17 -5.43 -4.23
N SER A 113 20.27 -6.26 -3.71
CA SER A 113 20.59 -7.60 -3.21
C SER A 113 21.21 -8.49 -4.30
N ASP A 114 20.60 -8.53 -5.49
CA ASP A 114 21.06 -9.39 -6.60
C ASP A 114 22.38 -8.93 -7.21
N THR A 115 22.61 -7.62 -7.28
CA THR A 115 23.83 -7.04 -7.86
C THR A 115 24.97 -6.93 -6.85
N GLY A 116 24.69 -7.13 -5.56
CA GLY A 116 25.63 -6.86 -4.47
C GLY A 116 25.96 -5.36 -4.33
N TYR A 117 25.10 -4.48 -4.86
CA TYR A 117 25.26 -3.04 -4.72
C TYR A 117 25.02 -2.63 -3.27
N LEU A 118 25.96 -1.86 -2.72
CA LEU A 118 25.87 -1.32 -1.37
C LEU A 118 25.44 0.16 -1.45
N PRO A 119 24.17 0.49 -1.13
CA PRO A 119 23.70 1.87 -1.15
C PRO A 119 24.41 2.71 -0.08
N SER A 120 24.49 4.02 -0.31
CA SER A 120 24.79 4.95 0.76
C SER A 120 23.69 4.93 1.83
N MET A 121 23.99 5.47 3.03
CA MET A 121 22.98 5.58 4.08
C MET A 121 21.77 6.42 3.65
N GLU A 122 21.99 7.46 2.87
CA GLU A 122 20.93 8.34 2.35
C GLU A 122 20.02 7.58 1.39
N GLU A 123 20.60 6.93 0.36
CA GLU A 123 19.84 6.11 -0.61
C GLU A 123 19.07 4.97 0.07
N TYR A 124 19.71 4.30 1.04
CA TYR A 124 19.06 3.24 1.82
C TYR A 124 17.86 3.77 2.60
N LEU A 125 17.98 4.92 3.27
CA LEU A 125 16.87 5.48 4.05
C LEU A 125 15.73 5.99 3.16
N GLU A 126 16.06 6.59 2.01
CA GLU A 126 15.07 7.04 1.02
C GLU A 126 14.25 5.88 0.46
N THR A 127 14.89 4.75 0.17
CA THR A 127 14.19 3.55 -0.31
C THR A 127 13.47 2.83 0.84
N GLY A 128 14.16 2.67 1.97
CA GLY A 128 13.70 1.96 3.17
C GLY A 128 12.45 2.57 3.80
N MET A 129 12.31 3.90 3.76
CA MET A 129 11.11 4.58 4.27
C MET A 129 9.86 4.30 3.43
N VAL A 130 10.03 3.91 2.16
CA VAL A 130 8.96 3.51 1.26
C VAL A 130 8.73 2.01 1.36
N SER A 131 9.79 1.18 1.33
CA SER A 131 9.69 -0.30 1.33
C SER A 131 9.08 -0.87 2.61
N ILE A 132 9.25 -0.19 3.76
CA ILE A 132 8.55 -0.56 5.00
C ILE A 132 7.02 -0.46 4.89
N ALA A 133 6.50 0.15 3.83
CA ALA A 133 5.08 0.22 3.45
C ALA A 133 4.12 0.79 4.51
N ALA A 134 4.66 1.45 5.54
CA ALA A 134 3.86 2.06 6.60
C ALA A 134 2.92 3.16 6.05
N HIS A 135 3.38 3.93 5.06
CA HIS A 135 2.59 4.95 4.39
C HIS A 135 1.40 4.35 3.62
N THR A 136 1.57 3.17 3.03
CA THR A 136 0.54 2.36 2.35
C THR A 136 -0.58 1.91 3.27
N LEU A 137 -0.31 1.79 4.56
CA LEU A 137 -1.32 1.50 5.59
C LEU A 137 -1.98 2.78 6.12
N VAL A 138 -1.16 3.76 6.49
CA VAL A 138 -1.60 4.93 7.28
C VAL A 138 -2.34 5.97 6.43
N LEU A 139 -1.84 6.27 5.22
CA LEU A 139 -2.44 7.33 4.39
C LEU A 139 -3.87 7.00 3.96
N PRO A 140 -4.18 5.79 3.45
CA PRO A 140 -5.56 5.43 3.12
C PRO A 140 -6.47 5.42 4.35
N ALA A 141 -5.99 4.92 5.49
CA ALA A 141 -6.74 4.91 6.74
C ALA A 141 -7.10 6.32 7.22
N SER A 142 -6.18 7.27 7.08
CA SER A 142 -6.39 8.67 7.50
C SER A 142 -7.55 9.34 6.79
N ARG A 143 -7.79 9.01 5.51
CA ARG A 143 -8.92 9.56 4.73
C ARG A 143 -10.27 9.17 5.32
N PHE A 144 -10.40 7.94 5.81
CA PHE A 144 -11.64 7.45 6.43
C PHE A 144 -11.88 8.02 7.83
N LEU A 145 -10.81 8.35 8.56
CA LEU A 145 -10.91 9.04 9.84
C LEU A 145 -11.33 10.50 9.64
N CYS A 146 -10.74 11.19 8.66
CA CYS A 146 -11.01 12.60 8.39
C CYS A 146 -12.39 12.87 7.76
N GLN A 147 -12.99 11.91 7.04
CA GLN A 147 -14.36 12.04 6.53
C GLN A 147 -15.43 12.21 7.63
N LYS A 148 -15.11 11.86 8.87
CA LYS A 148 -16.02 12.02 10.02
C LYS A 148 -15.79 13.31 10.80
N LEU A 149 -14.79 14.12 10.47
CA LEU A 149 -14.53 15.39 11.15
C LEU A 149 -15.32 16.51 10.46
N PRO A 150 -16.22 17.21 11.17
CA PRO A 150 -16.79 18.43 10.62
C PRO A 150 -15.66 19.43 10.37
N VAL A 151 -15.66 20.02 9.17
CA VAL A 151 -14.71 21.05 8.70
C VAL A 151 -14.62 22.27 9.65
N GLU A 152 -15.55 22.39 10.60
CA GLU A 152 -15.65 23.52 11.53
C GLU A 152 -14.66 23.50 12.71
N GLU A 153 -13.97 22.39 13.02
CA GLU A 153 -13.09 22.32 14.21
C GLU A 153 -11.64 22.78 13.97
N PHE A 154 -11.23 23.03 12.73
CA PHE A 154 -9.94 23.65 12.44
C PHE A 154 -10.09 25.16 12.20
N LYS A 155 -10.59 25.89 13.20
CA LYS A 155 -10.23 27.30 13.33
C LYS A 155 -8.86 27.33 14.01
N PRO A 156 -7.76 27.71 13.32
CA PRO A 156 -6.52 27.94 14.01
C PRO A 156 -6.78 28.98 15.10
N GLY A 157 -6.60 28.56 16.35
CA GLY A 157 -6.63 29.47 17.48
C GLY A 157 -5.68 30.62 17.16
N LYS A 158 -6.22 31.84 17.15
CA LYS A 158 -5.41 33.04 17.26
C LYS A 158 -4.65 32.91 18.58
N TYR A 159 -3.38 32.53 18.50
CA TYR A 159 -2.37 32.83 19.51
C TYR A 159 -1.57 34.02 18.98
#